data_AF-T1C0T3-F1
#
_entry.id   AF-T1C0T3-F1
#
_cell.length_a   1.000
_cell.length_b   1.000
_cell.length_c   1.000
_cell.angle_alpha   90.00
_cell.angle_beta   90.00
_cell.angle_gamma   90.00
#
_symmetry.space_group_name_H-M   'P 1'
#
loop_
_entity.id
_entity.type
_entity.pdbx_description
1 polymer ?
#
loop_
_entity_poly.entity_id
_entity_poly.type
_entity_poly.pdbx_seq_one_letter_code
_entity_poly.pdbx_strand_id
1 'polypeptide(L)'
;ALATSEGRLFKGGSGTGSNLSQLRGSHEHLSGGGIASGPVSFMRAFDALAGVIKSGGTTRRAAKMVILNMDHPDIAEFIDCKVKEEDKAAALIREGYSANFDGTDPIPRTPPSPTRTPTTPSASRMPSWRR
;
A
#
# COMPACT_ATOMS: atom_id res chain seq x y z
N ALA A 1 15.52 -3.81 -15.88
CA ALA A 1 14.90 -4.15 -17.18
C ALA A 1 13.42 -3.77 -17.20
N LEU A 2 12.57 -4.42 -16.37
CA LEU A 2 11.11 -4.20 -16.37
C LEU A 2 10.70 -2.75 -16.10
N ALA A 3 11.19 -2.14 -15.01
CA ALA A 3 10.86 -0.74 -14.67
C ALA A 3 11.22 0.26 -15.79
N THR A 4 12.32 0.02 -16.51
CA THR A 4 12.76 0.86 -17.62
C THR A 4 11.86 0.71 -18.84
N SER A 5 11.47 -0.51 -19.20
CA SER A 5 10.54 -0.75 -20.32
C SER A 5 9.15 -0.20 -20.00
N GLU A 6 8.65 -0.42 -18.79
CA GLU A 6 7.34 0.08 -18.38
C GLU A 6 7.31 1.59 -18.28
N GLY A 7 8.37 2.22 -17.78
CA GLY A 7 8.49 3.67 -17.76
C GLY A 7 8.40 4.31 -19.16
N ARG A 8 8.94 3.65 -20.20
CA ARG A 8 8.79 4.11 -21.59
C ARG A 8 7.34 4.02 -22.07
N LEU A 9 6.62 2.96 -21.69
CA LEU A 9 5.20 2.79 -22.02
C LEU A 9 4.33 3.83 -21.29
N PHE A 10 4.61 4.06 -20.00
CA PHE A 10 3.94 5.08 -19.18
C PHE A 10 4.13 6.49 -19.73
N LYS A 11 5.35 6.83 -20.19
CA LYS A 11 5.63 8.10 -20.86
C LYS A 11 4.71 8.31 -22.08
N GLY A 12 4.44 7.24 -22.83
CA GLY A 12 3.53 7.25 -23.98
C GLY A 12 2.04 7.26 -23.66
N GLY A 13 1.66 7.21 -22.36
CA GLY A 13 0.26 7.18 -21.93
C GLY A 13 -0.37 5.79 -21.88
N SER A 14 0.42 4.73 -22.10
CA SER A 14 -0.05 3.35 -22.02
C SER A 14 0.05 2.81 -20.60
N GLY A 15 -0.88 1.90 -20.23
CA GLY A 15 -0.75 1.08 -19.02
C GLY A 15 0.03 -0.20 -19.28
N THR A 16 0.47 -0.90 -18.22
CA THR A 16 1.20 -2.17 -18.33
C THR A 16 0.67 -3.23 -17.36
N GLY A 17 0.92 -4.50 -17.68
CA GLY A 17 0.58 -5.64 -16.83
C GLY A 17 1.77 -6.58 -16.67
N SER A 18 1.97 -7.14 -15.49
CA SER A 18 3.00 -8.19 -15.28
C SER A 18 2.54 -9.24 -14.29
N ASN A 19 2.85 -10.50 -14.60
CA ASN A 19 2.68 -11.61 -13.66
C ASN A 19 3.93 -11.71 -12.77
N LEU A 20 3.73 -11.62 -11.46
CA LEU A 20 4.79 -11.66 -10.45
C LEU A 20 4.89 -13.02 -9.74
N SER A 21 4.20 -14.05 -10.20
CA SER A 21 4.21 -15.39 -9.58
C SER A 21 5.57 -16.09 -9.63
N GLN A 22 6.51 -15.56 -10.41
CA GLN A 22 7.90 -16.04 -10.41
C GLN A 22 8.76 -15.42 -9.30
N LEU A 23 8.25 -14.40 -8.59
CA LEU A 23 8.91 -13.89 -7.41
C LEU A 23 8.78 -14.90 -6.27
N ARG A 24 9.79 -14.92 -5.41
CA ARG A 24 9.82 -15.74 -4.21
C ARG A 24 8.84 -15.20 -3.17
N GLY A 25 8.18 -16.08 -2.40
CA GLY A 25 7.25 -15.69 -1.35
C GLY A 25 7.90 -14.95 -0.18
N SER A 26 7.17 -14.06 0.50
CA SER A 26 7.67 -13.20 1.60
C SER A 26 8.14 -13.96 2.84
N HIS A 27 7.78 -15.23 2.97
CA HIS A 27 8.14 -16.08 4.10
C HIS A 27 9.29 -17.04 3.80
N GLU A 28 9.85 -17.01 2.59
CA GLU A 28 10.91 -17.91 2.20
C GLU A 28 12.30 -17.34 2.48
N HIS A 29 13.21 -18.21 2.92
CA HIS A 29 14.59 -17.84 3.24
C HIS A 29 15.44 -17.63 1.98
N LEU A 30 16.39 -16.70 2.06
CA LEU A 30 17.38 -16.45 1.01
C LEU A 30 18.70 -17.17 1.34
N SER A 31 19.42 -17.61 0.30
CA SER A 31 20.73 -18.28 0.46
C SER A 31 21.79 -17.38 1.12
N GLY A 32 21.69 -16.07 0.93
CA GLY A 32 22.56 -15.06 1.56
C GLY A 32 22.14 -14.63 2.97
N GLY A 33 21.11 -15.26 3.55
CA GLY A 33 20.51 -14.86 4.82
C GLY A 33 19.34 -13.89 4.65
N GLY A 34 18.45 -13.88 5.65
CA GLY A 34 17.21 -13.09 5.64
C GLY A 34 16.04 -13.81 4.96
N ILE A 35 14.96 -13.05 4.79
CA ILE A 35 13.70 -13.47 4.17
C ILE A 35 13.46 -12.69 2.89
N ALA A 36 12.81 -13.31 1.91
CA ALA A 36 12.42 -12.62 0.69
C ALA A 36 11.34 -11.56 0.97
N SER A 37 11.26 -10.53 0.13
CA SER A 37 10.29 -9.44 0.32
C SER A 37 8.87 -9.78 -0.14
N GLY A 38 8.69 -10.81 -0.97
CA GLY A 38 7.40 -11.18 -1.58
C GLY A 38 6.92 -10.23 -2.69
N PRO A 39 5.94 -10.65 -3.51
CA PRO A 39 5.43 -9.90 -4.65
C PRO A 39 4.65 -8.64 -4.24
N VAL A 40 4.02 -8.62 -3.06
CA VAL A 40 3.27 -7.45 -2.56
C VAL A 40 4.19 -6.26 -2.31
N SER A 41 5.41 -6.50 -1.79
CA SER A 41 6.42 -5.45 -1.62
C SER A 41 6.87 -4.85 -2.96
N PHE A 42 7.10 -5.69 -3.98
CA PHE A 42 7.44 -5.22 -5.32
C PHE A 42 6.30 -4.44 -5.97
N MET A 43 5.06 -4.86 -5.77
CA MET A 43 3.88 -4.14 -6.24
C MET A 43 3.80 -2.72 -5.67
N ARG A 44 4.13 -2.51 -4.38
CA ARG A 44 4.22 -1.16 -3.80
C ARG A 44 5.28 -0.30 -4.48
N ALA A 45 6.41 -0.89 -4.87
CA ALA A 45 7.44 -0.18 -5.63
C ALA A 45 6.96 0.20 -7.05
N PHE A 46 6.21 -0.69 -7.71
CA PHE A 46 5.62 -0.39 -9.02
C PHE A 46 4.51 0.67 -8.95
N ASP A 47 3.71 0.67 -7.88
CA ASP A 47 2.69 1.68 -7.64
C ASP A 47 3.33 3.07 -7.48
N ALA A 48 4.40 3.17 -6.69
CA ALA A 48 5.19 4.39 -6.57
C ALA A 48 5.79 4.83 -7.93
N LEU A 49 6.34 3.88 -8.71
CA LEU A 49 6.88 4.17 -10.05
C LEU A 49 5.81 4.72 -11.00
N ALA A 50 4.62 4.12 -11.02
CA ALA A 50 3.48 4.58 -11.81
C ALA A 50 2.96 5.94 -11.32
N GLY A 51 3.05 6.19 -10.01
CA GLY A 51 2.77 7.47 -9.39
C GLY A 51 3.69 8.58 -9.89
N VAL A 52 4.99 8.32 -10.09
CA VAL A 52 5.95 9.35 -10.51
C VAL A 52 5.84 9.70 -11.99
N ILE A 53 5.54 8.73 -12.87
CA ILE A 53 5.56 8.95 -14.32
C ILE A 53 4.20 9.47 -14.81
N LYS A 54 4.19 10.71 -15.30
CA LYS A 54 3.06 11.31 -16.04
C LYS A 54 3.33 11.23 -17.54
N SER A 55 2.32 10.92 -18.34
CA SER A 55 2.48 10.95 -19.79
C SER A 55 2.66 12.39 -20.27
N GLY A 56 3.58 12.61 -21.22
CA GLY A 56 4.08 13.92 -21.63
C GLY A 56 3.10 14.81 -22.40
N GLY A 57 1.88 14.99 -21.89
CA GLY A 57 0.82 15.80 -22.48
C GLY A 57 -0.59 15.49 -21.96
N THR A 58 -0.80 14.38 -21.24
CA THR A 58 -2.07 14.04 -20.58
C THR A 58 -1.87 14.02 -19.07
N THR A 59 -2.79 14.60 -18.32
CA THR A 59 -2.72 14.70 -16.85
C THR A 59 -2.91 13.37 -16.10
N ARG A 60 -3.11 12.25 -16.81
CA ARG A 60 -3.41 10.95 -16.23
C ARG A 60 -2.13 10.24 -15.75
N ARG A 61 -2.14 9.76 -14.50
CA ARG A 61 -1.08 8.90 -13.95
C ARG A 61 -1.03 7.57 -14.70
N ALA A 62 0.15 6.97 -14.72
CA ALA A 62 0.32 5.64 -15.28
C ALA A 62 -0.55 4.60 -14.53
N ALA A 63 -0.96 3.55 -15.24
CA ALA A 63 -1.72 2.45 -14.67
C ALA A 63 -0.90 1.16 -14.77
N LYS A 64 -0.79 0.45 -13.65
CA LYS A 64 -0.11 -0.84 -13.53
C LYS A 64 -1.09 -1.92 -13.08
N MET A 65 -1.12 -3.01 -13.82
CA MET A 65 -1.75 -4.26 -13.42
C MET A 65 -0.68 -5.24 -12.93
N VAL A 66 -0.95 -5.89 -11.81
CA VAL A 66 -0.12 -6.97 -11.27
C VAL A 66 -0.98 -8.22 -11.19
N ILE A 67 -0.42 -9.35 -11.62
CA ILE A 67 -1.07 -10.66 -11.58
C ILE A 67 -0.26 -11.56 -10.65
N LEU A 68 -0.97 -12.34 -9.82
CA LEU A 68 -0.40 -13.40 -9.00
C LEU A 68 -1.26 -14.65 -9.15
N ASN A 69 -0.63 -15.80 -9.33
CA ASN A 69 -1.31 -17.09 -9.47
C ASN A 69 -1.88 -17.53 -8.11
N MET A 70 -2.99 -18.27 -8.15
CA MET A 70 -3.72 -18.69 -6.96
C MET A 70 -2.92 -19.62 -6.04
N ASP A 71 -1.95 -20.34 -6.58
CA ASP A 71 -1.07 -21.28 -5.88
C ASP A 71 0.15 -20.61 -5.23
N HIS A 72 0.34 -19.31 -5.43
CA HIS A 72 1.44 -18.58 -4.84
C HIS A 72 1.25 -18.45 -3.31
N PRO A 73 2.30 -18.64 -2.47
CA PRO A 73 2.19 -18.58 -1.02
C PRO A 73 1.61 -17.25 -0.50
N ASP A 74 1.93 -16.14 -1.17
CA ASP A 74 1.47 -14.80 -0.78
C ASP A 74 0.11 -14.38 -1.39
N ILE A 75 -0.68 -15.33 -1.91
CA ILE A 75 -1.96 -15.01 -2.55
C ILE A 75 -2.94 -14.30 -1.63
N ALA A 76 -3.00 -14.69 -0.35
CA ALA A 76 -3.87 -14.06 0.64
C ALA A 76 -3.45 -12.60 0.90
N GLU A 77 -2.15 -12.33 1.02
CA GLU A 77 -1.65 -10.97 1.18
C GLU A 77 -1.94 -10.12 -0.07
N PHE A 78 -1.80 -10.71 -1.26
CA PHE A 78 -2.12 -10.06 -2.53
C PHE A 78 -3.61 -9.69 -2.64
N ILE A 79 -4.53 -10.55 -2.20
CA ILE A 79 -5.97 -10.25 -2.20
C ILE A 79 -6.28 -9.08 -1.27
N ASP A 80 -5.71 -9.08 -0.06
CA ASP A 80 -5.99 -8.05 0.96
C ASP A 80 -5.28 -6.71 0.71
N CYS A 81 -4.34 -6.66 -0.25
CA CYS A 81 -3.37 -5.57 -0.32
C CYS A 81 -4.00 -4.18 -0.46
N LYS A 82 -5.09 -4.06 -1.24
CA LYS A 82 -5.77 -2.79 -1.50
C LYS A 82 -6.55 -2.31 -0.29
N VAL A 83 -7.27 -3.22 0.37
CA VAL A 83 -8.04 -2.91 1.58
C VAL A 83 -7.09 -2.41 2.68
N LYS A 84 -5.96 -3.10 2.89
CA LYS A 84 -4.94 -2.68 3.85
C LYS A 84 -4.36 -1.30 3.54
N GLU A 85 -4.29 -0.91 2.28
CA GLU A 85 -3.81 0.42 1.88
C GLU A 85 -4.88 1.50 2.07
N GLU A 86 -6.15 1.19 1.78
CA GLU A 86 -7.29 2.06 2.08
C GLU A 86 -7.45 2.31 3.58
N ASP A 87 -7.26 1.30 4.42
CA ASP A 87 -7.31 1.43 5.88
C ASP A 87 -6.23 2.39 6.41
N LYS A 88 -5.02 2.33 5.84
CA LYS A 88 -3.93 3.27 6.17
C LYS A 88 -4.26 4.68 5.74
N ALA A 89 -4.76 4.85 4.51
CA ALA A 89 -5.17 6.15 4.00
C ALA A 89 -6.28 6.76 4.86
N ALA A 90 -7.28 5.96 5.24
CA ALA A 90 -8.37 6.37 6.12
C ALA A 90 -7.87 6.78 7.52
N ALA A 91 -6.86 6.09 8.05
CA ALA A 91 -6.23 6.48 9.31
C ALA A 91 -5.54 7.85 9.19
N LEU A 92 -4.76 8.08 8.13
CA LEU A 92 -4.09 9.37 7.90
C LEU A 92 -5.09 10.52 7.73
N ILE A 93 -6.16 10.31 6.97
CA ILE A 93 -7.21 11.33 6.77
C ILE A 93 -7.89 11.68 8.10
N ARG A 94 -8.15 10.69 8.96
CA ARG A 94 -8.76 10.91 10.28
C ARG A 94 -7.87 11.77 11.18
N GLU A 95 -6.57 11.61 11.05
CA GLU A 95 -5.57 12.42 11.75
C GLU A 95 -5.36 13.82 11.12
N GLY A 96 -6.14 14.17 10.09
CA GLY A 96 -6.15 15.51 9.48
C GLY A 96 -5.15 15.69 8.35
N TYR A 97 -4.52 14.61 7.86
CA TYR A 97 -3.77 14.66 6.61
C TYR A 97 -4.75 14.77 5.42
N SER A 98 -4.30 15.41 4.35
CA SER A 98 -5.12 15.55 3.16
C SER A 98 -5.31 14.20 2.44
N ALA A 99 -6.43 14.08 1.72
CA ALA A 99 -6.71 12.92 0.88
C ALA A 99 -6.08 13.01 -0.52
N ASN A 100 -5.33 14.08 -0.83
CA ASN A 100 -4.74 14.24 -2.15
C ASN A 100 -3.52 13.31 -2.32
N PHE A 101 -3.45 12.67 -3.47
CA PHE A 101 -2.42 11.68 -3.81
C PHE A 101 -1.16 12.31 -4.44
N ASP A 102 -1.16 13.62 -4.69
CA ASP A 102 -0.07 14.33 -5.37
C ASP A 102 1.04 14.80 -4.41
N GLY A 103 0.80 14.74 -3.10
CA GLY A 103 1.78 15.06 -2.06
C GLY A 103 2.14 16.54 -1.99
N THR A 104 1.33 17.43 -2.57
CA THR A 104 1.59 18.87 -2.60
C THR A 104 1.03 19.61 -1.39
N ASP A 105 0.18 18.95 -0.60
CA ASP A 105 -0.44 19.59 0.55
C ASP A 105 0.54 19.80 1.71
N PRO A 106 0.39 20.93 2.42
CA PRO A 106 1.13 21.15 3.65
C PRO A 106 0.81 20.07 4.67
N ILE A 107 1.85 19.46 5.25
CA ILE A 107 1.70 18.61 6.43
C ILE A 107 1.02 19.45 7.53
N PRO A 108 0.01 18.92 8.23
CA PRO A 108 -0.63 19.62 9.34
C PRO A 108 0.42 20.14 10.33
N ARG A 109 0.41 21.45 10.60
CA ARG A 109 1.41 22.11 11.48
C ARG A 109 1.33 21.62 12.92
N THR A 110 0.16 21.12 13.32
CA THR A 110 -0.07 20.47 14.60
C THR A 110 -0.12 18.97 14.36
N PRO A 111 0.73 18.17 15.04
CA PRO A 111 0.58 16.73 15.00
C PRO A 111 -0.83 16.38 15.50
N PRO A 112 -1.48 15.36 14.91
CA PRO A 112 -2.76 14.89 15.41
C PRO A 112 -2.66 14.59 16.90
N SER A 113 -3.62 15.09 17.68
CA SER A 113 -3.76 14.71 19.07
C SER A 113 -3.85 13.19 19.15
N PRO A 114 -3.02 12.48 19.96
CA PRO A 114 -3.09 11.03 20.05
C PRO A 114 -4.53 10.65 20.36
N THR A 115 -5.16 9.95 19.41
CA THR A 115 -6.54 9.48 19.55
C THR A 115 -6.65 8.87 20.93
N ARG A 116 -7.59 9.34 21.76
CA ARG A 116 -7.80 8.76 23.10
C ARG A 116 -7.89 7.25 22.90
N THR A 117 -6.90 6.53 23.43
CA THR A 117 -6.99 5.08 23.56
C THR A 117 -8.37 4.79 24.13
N PRO A 118 -9.09 3.74 23.67
CA PRO A 118 -10.35 3.38 24.26
C PRO A 118 -10.08 3.19 25.75
N THR A 119 -10.51 4.16 26.56
CA THR A 119 -10.24 4.16 27.98
C THR A 119 -10.86 2.88 28.49
N THR A 120 -10.03 1.95 28.97
CA THR A 120 -10.50 0.83 29.77
C THR A 120 -11.48 1.42 30.77
N PRO A 121 -12.76 0.99 30.78
CA PRO A 121 -13.71 1.58 31.71
C PRO A 121 -13.14 1.38 33.11
N SER A 122 -12.93 2.50 33.82
CA SER A 122 -12.57 2.49 35.23
C SER A 122 -13.50 1.52 35.96
N ALA A 123 -12.93 0.66 36.81
CA ALA A 123 -13.66 -0.34 37.58
C ALA A 123 -14.86 0.23 38.37
N SER A 124 -14.89 1.55 38.59
CA SER A 124 -16.00 2.28 39.21
C SER A 124 -17.27 2.46 38.35
N ARG A 125 -17.27 2.03 37.08
CA ARG A 125 -18.41 2.14 36.14
C ARG A 125 -18.85 0.80 35.53
N MET A 126 -18.67 -0.31 36.23
CA MET A 126 -19.31 -1.57 35.83
C MET A 126 -20.77 -1.64 36.33
N PRO A 127 -21.75 -1.93 35.46
CA PRO A 127 -23.11 -2.25 35.89
C PRO A 127 -23.12 -3.49 36.79
N SER A 128 -23.90 -3.45 37.88
CA SER A 128 -23.90 -4.43 38.97
C SER A 128 -24.50 -5.81 38.64
N TRP A 129 -24.40 -6.28 37.39
CA TRP A 129 -25.08 -7.50 36.91
C TRP A 129 -24.21 -8.77 36.97
N ARG A 130 -23.35 -8.89 37.98
CA ARG A 130 -22.79 -10.17 38.43
C ARG A 130 -22.91 -10.28 39.94
N ARG A 131 -24.02 -10.86 40.40
CA ARG A 131 -24.00 -11.88 41.44
C ARG A 131 -24.33 -13.20 40.78
#